data_AF-A0A7K4V818-F1
#
_entry.id   AF-A0A7K4V818-F1
#
_cell.length_a   1.000
_cell.length_b   1.000
_cell.length_c   1.000
_cell.angle_alpha   90.00
_cell.angle_beta   90.00
_cell.angle_gamma   90.00
#
_symmetry.space_group_name_H-M   'P 1'
#
loop_
_entity.id
_entity.type
_entity.pdbx_description
1 polymer ?
#
loop_
_entity_poly.entity_id
_entity_poly.type
_entity_poly.pdbx_seq_one_letter_code
_entity_poly.pdbx_strand_id
1 'polypeptide(L)'
;RPRWVVPVLPKGELEVLLEAAIDLSKKGLDVKSEACQRFFRDGLTISFTKILTDEAVSGWKFEIHRCIINNTHRLVELCVAKLSQDWFPLLELLAMALNPHCKFHLYNGTRPSETVPAGVQLAEDELYARPPDPRSPK
;
A
#
# COMPACT_ATOMS: atom_id res chain seq x y z
N ARG A 1 0.74 -27.57 6.54
CA ARG A 1 -0.30 -26.59 6.95
C ARG A 1 -0.61 -25.71 5.75
N PRO A 2 -1.88 -25.40 5.44
CA PRO A 2 -2.20 -24.45 4.38
C PRO A 2 -1.55 -23.09 4.69
N ARG A 3 -0.95 -22.48 3.67
CA ARG A 3 -0.29 -21.17 3.81
C ARG A 3 -1.39 -20.12 3.92
N TRP A 4 -1.44 -19.37 5.02
CA TRP A 4 -2.36 -18.23 5.16
C TRP A 4 -2.04 -17.18 4.09
N VAL A 5 -3.07 -16.57 3.51
CA VAL A 5 -3.00 -15.57 2.43
C VAL A 5 -3.79 -14.34 2.86
N VAL A 6 -3.28 -13.15 2.54
CA VAL A 6 -3.99 -11.89 2.77
C VAL A 6 -5.04 -11.73 1.66
N PRO A 7 -6.32 -11.52 2.00
CA PRO A 7 -7.37 -11.38 1.01
C PRO A 7 -7.37 -9.98 0.38
N VAL A 8 -6.52 -9.81 -0.63
CA VAL A 8 -6.34 -8.54 -1.33
C VAL A 8 -7.28 -8.34 -2.52
N LEU A 9 -8.01 -9.38 -2.95
CA LEU A 9 -8.89 -9.30 -4.12
C LEU A 9 -9.99 -8.23 -3.93
N PRO A 10 -10.58 -7.71 -5.02
CA PRO A 10 -11.61 -6.68 -4.93
C PRO A 10 -12.75 -7.09 -4.02
N LYS A 11 -13.16 -6.18 -3.13
CA LYS A 11 -14.17 -6.41 -2.08
C LYS A 11 -13.77 -7.50 -1.07
N GLY A 12 -12.50 -7.90 -1.07
CA GLY A 12 -11.91 -8.79 -0.08
C GLY A 12 -11.74 -8.09 1.27
N GLU A 13 -11.43 -8.88 2.29
CA GLU A 13 -11.48 -8.42 3.68
C GLU A 13 -10.48 -7.30 3.96
N LEU A 14 -9.29 -7.28 3.33
CA LEU A 14 -8.35 -6.17 3.56
C LEU A 14 -8.92 -4.83 3.09
N GLU A 15 -9.53 -4.81 1.89
CA GLU A 15 -10.14 -3.60 1.33
C GLU A 15 -11.30 -3.11 2.20
N VAL A 16 -12.21 -4.02 2.55
CA VAL A 16 -13.39 -3.71 3.36
C VAL A 16 -12.99 -3.19 4.75
N LEU A 17 -12.00 -3.81 5.39
CA LEU A 17 -11.50 -3.37 6.70
C LEU A 17 -10.81 -2.01 6.63
N LEU A 18 -10.02 -1.74 5.58
CA LEU A 18 -9.42 -0.43 5.36
C LEU A 18 -10.49 0.65 5.18
N GLU A 19 -11.50 0.42 4.32
CA GLU A 19 -12.58 1.37 4.08
C GLU A 19 -13.38 1.67 5.35
N ALA A 20 -13.74 0.63 6.11
CA ALA A 20 -14.43 0.79 7.39
C ALA A 20 -13.57 1.55 8.40
N ALA A 21 -12.27 1.27 8.47
CA ALA A 21 -11.38 1.93 9.41
C ALA A 21 -11.11 3.39 9.05
N ILE A 22 -11.03 3.73 7.76
CA ILE A 22 -10.96 5.11 7.27
C ILE A 22 -12.21 5.88 7.67
N ASP A 23 -13.40 5.32 7.40
CA ASP A 23 -14.68 5.95 7.75
C ASP A 23 -14.81 6.21 9.26
N LEU A 24 -14.48 5.19 10.08
CA LEU A 24 -14.47 5.33 11.54
C LEU A 24 -13.47 6.38 12.01
N SER A 25 -12.27 6.43 11.42
CA SER A 25 -11.22 7.40 11.79
C SER A 25 -11.64 8.83 11.47
N LYS A 26 -12.21 9.06 10.28
CA LYS A 26 -12.72 10.38 9.87
C LYS A 26 -13.86 10.88 10.77
N LYS A 27 -14.65 9.96 11.35
CA LYS A 27 -15.73 10.26 12.31
C LYS A 27 -15.26 10.32 13.76
N GLY A 28 -13.99 10.01 14.06
CA GLY A 28 -13.47 9.90 15.42
C GLY A 28 -14.13 8.78 16.24
N LEU A 29 -14.64 7.75 15.57
CA LEU A 29 -15.33 6.60 16.18
C LEU A 29 -14.45 5.35 16.24
N ASP A 30 -13.28 5.36 15.61
CA ASP A 30 -12.33 4.26 15.59
C ASP A 30 -11.91 3.83 17.00
N VAL A 31 -11.73 4.78 17.93
CA VAL A 31 -11.35 4.51 19.32
C VAL A 31 -12.44 3.82 20.14
N LYS A 32 -13.70 3.89 19.67
CA LYS A 32 -14.85 3.22 20.31
C LYS A 32 -15.08 1.80 19.77
N SER A 33 -14.31 1.39 18.76
CA SER A 33 -14.43 0.09 18.11
C SER A 33 -13.20 -0.76 18.38
N GLU A 34 -13.30 -1.73 19.29
CA GLU A 34 -12.18 -2.64 19.58
C GLU A 34 -11.76 -3.43 18.35
N ALA A 35 -12.69 -3.76 17.45
CA ALA A 35 -12.36 -4.41 16.18
C ALA A 35 -11.47 -3.51 15.30
N CYS A 36 -11.76 -2.21 15.24
CA CYS A 36 -10.95 -1.24 14.50
C CYS A 36 -9.56 -1.07 15.14
N GLN A 37 -9.52 -0.90 16.47
CA GLN A 37 -8.26 -0.78 17.20
C GLN A 37 -7.39 -2.03 17.06
N ARG A 38 -7.98 -3.23 17.11
CA ARG A 38 -7.26 -4.48 16.87
C ARG A 38 -6.77 -4.60 15.43
N PHE A 39 -7.56 -4.15 14.45
CA PHE A 39 -7.10 -4.10 13.06
C PHE A 39 -5.89 -3.18 12.91
N PHE A 40 -5.85 -2.03 13.60
CA PHE A 40 -4.68 -1.14 13.61
C PHE A 40 -3.44 -1.76 14.24
N ARG A 41 -3.58 -2.41 15.39
CA ARG A 41 -2.45 -3.00 16.13
C ARG A 41 -1.88 -4.24 15.42
N ASP A 42 -2.75 -5.13 14.96
CA ASP A 42 -2.35 -6.46 14.50
C ASP A 42 -2.54 -6.61 12.99
N GLY A 43 -3.73 -6.25 12.50
CA GLY A 43 -4.18 -6.59 11.15
C GLY A 43 -3.38 -5.88 10.06
N LEU A 44 -3.15 -4.58 10.21
CA LEU A 44 -2.45 -3.77 9.22
C LEU A 44 -1.00 -4.23 9.03
N THR A 45 -0.21 -4.26 10.11
CA THR A 45 1.22 -4.60 10.04
C THR A 45 1.43 -5.99 9.46
N ILE A 46 0.67 -6.99 9.92
CA ILE A 46 0.79 -8.36 9.42
C ILE A 46 0.42 -8.43 7.93
N SER A 47 -0.65 -7.77 7.51
CA SER A 47 -1.13 -7.81 6.13
C SER A 47 -0.16 -7.11 5.18
N PHE A 48 0.25 -5.88 5.50
CA PHE A 48 1.14 -5.09 4.64
C PHE A 48 2.55 -5.66 4.58
N THR A 49 3.09 -6.18 5.69
CA THR A 49 4.37 -6.89 5.66
C THR A 49 4.31 -8.03 4.65
N LYS A 50 3.26 -8.85 4.70
CA LYS A 50 3.15 -10.00 3.81
C LYS A 50 3.00 -9.61 2.34
N ILE A 51 2.18 -8.63 2.00
CA ILE A 51 1.92 -8.29 0.58
C ILE A 51 3.00 -7.41 -0.04
N LEU A 52 3.84 -6.75 0.78
CA LEU A 52 4.92 -5.89 0.29
C LEU A 52 6.30 -6.54 0.34
N THR A 53 6.53 -7.50 1.24
CA THR A 53 7.89 -8.02 1.52
C THR A 53 8.06 -9.52 1.29
N ASP A 54 6.99 -10.32 1.25
CA ASP A 54 7.10 -11.77 1.08
C ASP A 54 7.73 -12.12 -0.28
N GLU A 55 8.63 -13.08 -0.30
CA GLU A 55 9.32 -13.54 -1.52
C GLU A 55 8.34 -14.00 -2.61
N ALA A 56 7.17 -14.52 -2.23
CA ALA A 56 6.14 -14.96 -3.17
C ALA A 56 5.51 -13.81 -3.97
N VAL A 57 5.67 -12.54 -3.54
CA VAL A 57 5.07 -11.37 -4.19
C VAL A 57 5.42 -11.32 -5.68
N SER A 58 6.66 -11.61 -6.06
CA SER A 58 7.08 -11.59 -7.48
C SER A 58 6.42 -12.67 -8.34
N GLY A 59 5.85 -13.70 -7.72
CA GLY A 59 5.16 -14.80 -8.41
C GLY A 59 3.65 -14.59 -8.58
N TRP A 60 3.09 -13.49 -8.06
CA TRP A 60 1.66 -13.24 -8.14
C TRP A 60 1.24 -12.65 -9.50
N LYS A 61 -0.01 -12.91 -9.87
CA LYS A 61 -0.59 -12.36 -11.10
C LYS A 61 -0.69 -10.85 -11.01
N PHE A 62 -0.52 -10.16 -12.13
CA PHE A 62 -0.52 -8.70 -12.16
C PHE A 62 -1.80 -8.05 -11.60
N GLU A 63 -2.96 -8.67 -11.83
CA GLU A 63 -4.23 -8.24 -11.23
C GLU A 63 -4.18 -8.15 -9.70
N ILE A 64 -3.43 -9.04 -9.05
CA ILE A 64 -3.21 -9.02 -7.59
C ILE A 64 -2.33 -7.83 -7.21
N HIS A 65 -1.29 -7.50 -7.99
CA HIS A 65 -0.45 -6.32 -7.73
C HIS A 65 -1.25 -5.02 -7.81
N ARG A 66 -2.20 -4.91 -8.76
CA ARG A 66 -3.12 -3.77 -8.82
C ARG A 66 -3.95 -3.64 -7.55
N CYS A 67 -4.42 -4.77 -7.01
CA CYS A 67 -5.15 -4.77 -5.75
C CYS A 67 -4.27 -4.36 -4.57
N ILE A 68 -3.00 -4.78 -4.53
CA ILE A 68 -2.05 -4.39 -3.48
C ILE A 68 -1.79 -2.88 -3.49
N ILE A 69 -1.53 -2.28 -4.65
CA ILE A 69 -1.31 -0.83 -4.73
C ILE A 69 -2.57 -0.04 -4.35
N ASN A 70 -3.76 -0.52 -4.74
CA ASN A 70 -5.03 0.10 -4.36
C ASN A 70 -5.29 0.04 -2.85
N ASN A 71 -4.90 -1.06 -2.18
CA ASN A 71 -4.94 -1.15 -0.72
C ASN A 71 -3.87 -0.25 -0.08
N THR A 72 -2.72 -0.08 -0.72
CA THR A 72 -1.66 0.83 -0.25
C THR A 72 -2.12 2.30 -0.31
N HIS A 73 -2.85 2.71 -1.35
CA HIS A 73 -3.49 4.04 -1.39
C HIS A 73 -4.45 4.25 -0.21
N ARG A 74 -5.28 3.25 0.10
CA ARG A 74 -6.18 3.29 1.28
C ARG A 74 -5.42 3.37 2.59
N LEU A 75 -4.30 2.65 2.73
CA LEU A 75 -3.43 2.78 3.90
C LEU A 75 -2.90 4.21 4.05
N VAL A 76 -2.46 4.84 2.95
CA VAL A 76 -2.02 6.25 2.98
C VAL A 76 -3.16 7.17 3.41
N GLU A 77 -4.37 6.98 2.87
CA GLU A 77 -5.55 7.74 3.27
C GLU A 77 -5.87 7.57 4.76
N LEU A 78 -5.77 6.36 5.29
CA LEU A 78 -5.95 6.08 6.72
C LEU A 78 -4.89 6.81 7.57
N CYS A 79 -3.63 6.78 7.15
CA CYS A 79 -2.55 7.50 7.83
C CYS A 79 -2.84 9.01 7.87
N VAL A 80 -3.31 9.59 6.76
CA VAL A 80 -3.70 11.01 6.70
C VAL A 80 -4.87 11.30 7.64
N ALA A 81 -5.91 10.45 7.65
CA ALA A 81 -7.07 10.62 8.54
C ALA A 81 -6.70 10.58 10.04
N LYS A 82 -5.58 9.92 10.37
CA LYS A 82 -5.07 9.76 11.73
C LYS A 82 -3.87 10.65 12.05
N LEU A 83 -3.41 11.47 11.09
CA LEU A 83 -2.14 12.20 11.18
C LEU A 83 -2.10 13.16 12.37
N SER A 84 -3.19 13.85 12.66
CA SER A 84 -3.28 14.80 13.79
C SER A 84 -3.26 14.15 15.18
N GLN A 85 -3.33 12.83 15.25
CA GLN A 85 -3.36 12.07 16.50
C GLN A 85 -2.01 11.41 16.82
N ASP A 86 -0.97 11.68 16.01
CA ASP A 86 0.39 11.15 16.16
C ASP A 86 0.44 9.63 16.41
N TRP A 87 -0.36 8.88 15.64
CA TRP A 87 -0.45 7.44 15.79
C TRP A 87 0.80 6.73 15.21
N PHE A 88 1.85 6.62 16.01
CA PHE A 88 3.16 6.07 15.62
C PHE A 88 3.12 4.75 14.84
N PRO A 89 2.31 3.73 15.19
CA PRO A 89 2.25 2.49 14.40
C PRO A 89 1.86 2.69 12.92
N LEU A 90 1.05 3.71 12.61
CA LEU A 90 0.68 4.03 11.23
C LEU A 90 1.83 4.71 10.48
N LEU A 91 2.69 5.45 11.18
CA LEU A 91 3.89 6.06 10.58
C LEU A 91 4.94 5.00 10.20
N GLU A 92 5.13 3.98 11.05
CA GLU A 92 6.00 2.84 10.73
C GLU A 92 5.47 2.06 9.52
N LEU A 93 4.16 1.85 9.46
CA LEU A 93 3.49 1.25 8.30
C LEU A 93 3.67 2.08 7.03
N LEU A 94 3.59 3.41 7.14
CA LEU A 94 3.82 4.32 6.01
C LEU A 94 5.26 4.22 5.50
N ALA A 95 6.25 4.13 6.40
CA ALA A 95 7.64 3.93 6.02
C ALA A 95 7.83 2.61 5.24
N MET A 96 7.17 1.53 5.66
CA MET A 96 7.19 0.26 4.91
C MET A 96 6.46 0.37 3.56
N ALA A 97 5.30 1.02 3.52
CA ALA A 97 4.51 1.20 2.30
C ALA A 97 5.23 2.04 1.24
N LEU A 98 6.05 3.00 1.67
CA LEU A 98 6.81 3.89 0.79
C LEU A 98 8.27 3.45 0.56
N ASN A 99 8.71 2.33 1.17
CA ASN A 99 10.10 1.87 1.04
C ASN A 99 10.39 1.36 -0.38
N PRO A 100 11.15 2.07 -1.23
CA PRO A 100 11.38 1.69 -2.63
C PRO A 100 12.16 0.36 -2.77
N HIS A 101 12.77 -0.11 -1.69
CA HIS A 101 13.54 -1.36 -1.66
C HIS A 101 12.72 -2.57 -1.18
N CYS A 102 11.41 -2.43 -0.91
CA CYS A 102 10.58 -3.59 -0.60
C CYS A 102 10.36 -4.49 -1.83
N LYS A 103 10.05 -5.77 -1.61
CA LYS A 103 9.92 -6.77 -2.68
C LYS A 103 8.90 -6.35 -3.75
N PHE A 104 7.76 -5.81 -3.32
CA PHE A 104 6.72 -5.33 -4.22
C PHE A 104 7.22 -4.18 -5.12
N HIS A 105 7.89 -3.19 -4.53
CA HIS A 105 8.39 -2.03 -5.28
C HIS A 105 9.54 -2.39 -6.21
N LEU A 106 10.48 -3.23 -5.78
CA LEU A 106 11.55 -3.74 -6.64
C LEU A 106 11.00 -4.50 -7.86
N TYR A 107 9.98 -5.34 -7.66
CA TYR A 107 9.38 -6.11 -8.75
C TYR A 107 8.58 -5.25 -9.73
N ASN A 108 7.93 -4.19 -9.24
CA ASN A 108 7.13 -3.30 -10.09
C ASN A 108 7.92 -2.12 -10.67
N GLY A 109 9.08 -1.78 -10.10
CA GLY A 109 9.83 -0.56 -10.44
C GLY A 109 10.41 -0.54 -11.86
N THR A 110 10.54 -1.71 -12.51
CA THR A 110 10.97 -1.80 -13.92
C THR A 110 9.81 -1.79 -14.90
N ARG A 111 8.56 -1.71 -14.43
CA ARG A 111 7.39 -1.72 -15.31
C ARG A 111 7.18 -0.34 -15.94
N PRO A 112 6.71 -0.26 -17.19
CA PRO A 112 6.26 0.99 -17.77
C PRO A 112 5.18 1.62 -16.90
N SER A 113 5.25 2.94 -16.72
CA SER A 113 4.21 3.66 -15.99
C SER A 113 2.93 3.73 -16.82
N GLU A 114 1.79 3.46 -16.17
CA GLU A 114 0.47 3.59 -16.79
C GLU A 114 0.02 5.06 -16.87
N THR A 115 0.55 5.93 -16.02
CA THR A 115 0.19 7.36 -15.93
C THR A 115 1.18 8.29 -16.62
N VAL A 116 2.43 7.86 -16.78
CA VAL A 116 3.51 8.62 -17.43
C VAL A 116 4.11 7.76 -18.55
N PRO A 117 3.55 7.79 -19.77
CA PRO A 117 4.06 7.02 -20.89
C PRO A 117 5.51 7.39 -21.23
N ALA A 118 6.25 6.41 -21.78
CA ALA A 118 7.63 6.64 -22.19
C ALA A 118 7.72 7.74 -23.26
N GLY A 119 8.63 8.70 -23.05
CA GLY A 119 8.89 9.79 -24.00
C GLY A 119 7.98 11.01 -23.86
N VAL A 120 6.99 10.99 -22.96
CA VAL A 120 6.19 12.18 -22.65
C VAL A 120 7.05 13.18 -21.89
N GLN A 121 7.11 14.42 -22.39
CA GLN A 121 7.69 15.55 -21.68
C GLN A 121 6.57 16.22 -20.88
N LEU A 122 6.58 16.01 -19.57
CA LEU A 122 5.75 16.74 -18.62
C LEU A 122 6.56 17.89 -18.04
N ALA A 123 5.87 18.92 -17.54
CA ALA A 123 6.55 19.96 -16.77
C ALA A 123 7.16 19.36 -15.49
N GLU A 124 8.24 19.95 -14.99
CA GLU A 124 8.98 19.41 -13.84
C GLU A 124 8.13 19.36 -12.57
N ASP A 125 7.21 20.30 -12.41
CA ASP A 125 6.22 20.38 -11.32
C ASP A 125 5.04 19.41 -11.47
N GLU A 126 4.88 18.79 -12.66
CA GLU A 126 3.87 17.78 -12.93
C GLU A 126 4.41 16.34 -12.81
N LEU A 127 5.74 16.16 -12.84
CA LEU A 127 6.39 14.84 -12.82
C LEU A 127 6.98 14.51 -11.44
N TYR A 128 6.22 13.76 -10.64
CA TYR A 128 6.68 13.33 -9.32
C TYR A 128 7.56 12.06 -9.34
N ALA A 129 7.30 11.14 -10.28
CA ALA A 129 8.04 9.89 -10.39
C ALA A 129 7.96 9.29 -11.79
N ARG A 130 9.03 8.62 -12.24
CA ARG A 130 9.07 7.81 -13.46
C ARG A 130 9.94 6.57 -13.26
N PRO A 131 9.64 5.46 -13.94
CA PRO A 131 10.53 4.30 -13.97
C PRO A 131 11.92 4.69 -14.52
N PRO A 132 13.00 4.04 -14.05
CA PRO A 132 14.34 4.21 -14.62
C PRO A 132 14.33 3.91 -16.13
N ASP A 133 15.05 4.71 -16.93
CA ASP A 133 15.21 4.41 -18.36
C ASP A 133 16.09 3.15 -18.50
N PRO A 134 15.61 2.08 -19.15
CA PRO A 134 16.39 0.85 -19.34
C PRO A 134 17.71 1.08 -20.09
N ARG A 135 17.83 2.20 -20.81
CA ARG A 135 19.00 2.58 -21.60
C ARG A 135 20.03 3.39 -20.81
N SER A 136 19.70 3.82 -19.59
CA SER A 136 20.66 4.51 -18.73
C SER A 136 21.72 3.52 -18.21
N PRO A 137 23.02 3.87 -18.26
CA PRO A 137 24.05 3.04 -17.67
C PRO A 137 23.83 2.86 -16.16
N LYS A 138 24.14 1.66 -15.66
CA LYS A 138 24.07 1.30 -14.22
C LYS A 138 25.28 1.79 -13.46
#